data_AF-A0A9E7N7Q4-F1
#
_entry.id   AF-A0A9E7N7Q4-F1
#
_cell.length_a   1.000
_cell.length_b   1.000
_cell.length_c   1.000
_cell.angle_alpha   90.00
_cell.angle_beta   90.00
_cell.angle_gamma   90.00
#
_symmetry.space_group_name_H-M   'P 1'
#
loop_
_entity.id
_entity.type
_entity.pdbx_description
1 polymer ?
#
loop_
_entity_poly.entity_id
_entity_poly.type
_entity_poly.pdbx_seq_one_letter_code
_entity_poly.pdbx_strand_id
1 'polypeptide(L)' 'MPSGKRERTLVECSACGTAYAATSWPDGKLQPIGTKNGCRCGSTEFREVRYPETAPQEEEAD' A
#
# COMPACT_ATOMS: atom_id res chain seq x y z
N MET A 1 2.27 21.23 -2.47
CA MET A 1 1.71 19.85 -2.54
C MET A 1 2.33 19.19 -3.76
N PRO A 2 3.08 18.08 -3.64
CA PRO A 2 3.78 17.51 -4.79
C PRO A 2 2.77 16.95 -5.81
N SER A 3 3.02 17.24 -7.09
CA SER A 3 2.11 17.09 -8.24
C SER A 3 2.06 15.67 -8.84
N GLY A 4 2.50 14.66 -8.09
CA GLY A 4 2.51 13.26 -8.53
C GLY A 4 1.13 12.60 -8.43
N LYS A 5 0.81 11.70 -9.38
CA LYS A 5 -0.34 10.80 -9.24
C LYS A 5 -0.16 10.00 -7.95
N ARG A 6 -1.14 10.09 -7.05
CA ARG A 6 -1.23 9.29 -5.84
C ARG A 6 -1.96 8.00 -6.18
N GLU A 7 -1.41 6.88 -5.74
CA GLU A 7 -2.02 5.57 -5.98
C GLU A 7 -2.56 4.99 -4.67
N ARG A 8 -3.54 4.09 -4.78
CA ARG A 8 -4.04 3.32 -3.64
C ARG A 8 -3.26 2.02 -3.60
N THR A 9 -2.70 1.73 -2.44
CA THR A 9 -1.96 0.49 -2.18
C THR A 9 -2.41 -0.13 -0.86
N LEU A 10 -1.90 -1.32 -0.54
CA LEU A 10 -2.04 -1.96 0.76
C LEU A 10 -0.72 -1.90 1.51
N VAL A 11 -0.81 -1.62 2.81
CA VAL A 11 0.33 -1.71 3.71
C VAL A 11 0.01 -2.62 4.88
N GLU A 12 1.01 -3.30 5.39
CA GLU A 12 0.92 -4.19 6.53
C GLU A 12 1.75 -3.64 7.69
N CYS A 13 1.21 -3.70 8.90
CA CYS A 13 1.95 -3.35 10.10
C CYS A 13 3.06 -4.37 10.37
N SER A 14 4.30 -3.91 10.45
CA SER A 14 5.46 -4.77 10.69
C SER A 14 5.45 -5.47 12.05
N ALA A 15 4.68 -4.97 13.02
CA ALA A 15 4.64 -5.52 14.37
C ALA A 15 3.56 -6.60 14.58
N CYS A 16 2.40 -6.48 13.91
CA CYS A 16 1.25 -7.37 14.15
C CYS A 16 0.59 -7.94 12.90
N GLY A 17 1.08 -7.59 11.70
CA GLY A 17 0.55 -8.12 10.43
C GLY A 17 -0.82 -7.54 10.02
N THR A 18 -1.35 -6.54 10.73
CA THR A 18 -2.63 -5.93 10.32
C THR A 18 -2.46 -5.13 9.04
N ALA A 19 -3.28 -5.40 8.03
CA ALA A 19 -3.29 -4.69 6.75
C ALA A 19 -4.23 -3.48 6.74
N TYR A 20 -3.83 -2.43 6.02
CA TYR A 20 -4.58 -1.18 5.84
C TYR A 20 -4.52 -0.73 4.39
N ALA A 21 -5.60 -0.13 3.91
CA ALA A 21 -5.54 0.68 2.69
C ALA A 21 -4.64 1.89 2.95
N ALA A 22 -3.76 2.20 2.01
CA ALA A 22 -2.84 3.33 2.08
C ALA A 22 -2.81 4.11 0.78
N THR A 23 -2.38 5.36 0.87
CA THR A 23 -1.97 6.15 -0.28
C THR A 23 -0.47 6.02 -0.44
N SER A 24 -0.01 5.74 -1.65
CA SER A 24 1.41 5.83 -2.04
C SER A 24 1.64 7.10 -2.87
N TRP A 25 2.83 7.67 -2.71
CA TRP A 25 3.33 8.79 -3.50
C TRP A 25 4.59 8.37 -4.28
N PRO A 26 4.92 9.05 -5.38
CA PRO A 26 6.12 8.76 -6.17
C PRO A 26 7.44 8.83 -5.38
N ASP A 27 7.48 9.66 -4.33
CA ASP A 27 8.63 9.78 -3.42
C ASP A 27 8.78 8.58 -2.46
N GLY A 28 7.96 7.53 -2.60
CA GLY A 28 7.96 6.34 -1.74
C GLY A 28 7.28 6.53 -0.39
N LYS A 29 6.63 7.69 -0.17
CA LYS A 29 5.84 7.91 1.04
C LYS A 29 4.61 6.99 1.03
N LEU A 30 4.36 6.34 2.15
CA LEU A 30 3.16 5.54 2.40
C LEU A 30 2.36 6.17 3.54
N GLN A 31 1.06 6.34 3.35
CA GLN A 31 0.17 6.84 4.39
C GLN A 31 -1.08 5.98 4.49
N PRO A 32 -1.24 5.19 5.57
CA PRO A 32 -2.47 4.48 5.86
C PRO A 32 -3.69 5.42 5.86
N ILE A 33 -4.81 4.93 5.34
CA ILE A 33 -6.09 5.63 5.29
C ILE A 33 -6.93 5.17 6.48
N GLY A 34 -7.63 6.10 7.12
CA GLY A 34 -8.54 5.77 8.22
C GLY A 34 -7.87 5.52 9.58
N THR A 35 -6.53 5.57 9.64
CA THR A 35 -5.81 5.65 10.91
C THR A 35 -4.98 6.92 11.00
N LYS A 36 -5.21 7.69 12.07
CA LYS A 36 -4.45 8.92 12.36
C LYS A 36 -3.17 8.67 13.17
N ASN A 37 -3.15 7.60 13.97
CA ASN A 37 -2.12 7.36 15.00
C ASN A 37 -1.36 6.03 14.80
N GLY A 38 -1.41 5.44 13.60
CA GLY A 38 -0.73 4.18 13.30
C GLY A 38 -1.61 2.94 13.50
N CYS A 39 -0.98 1.79 13.73
CA CYS A 39 -1.69 0.52 13.82
C CYS A 39 -2.45 0.43 15.16
N ARG A 40 -3.52 -0.38 15.19
CA ARG A 40 -4.26 -0.71 16.42
C ARG A 40 -3.39 -1.31 17.53
N CYS A 41 -2.24 -1.88 17.20
CA CYS A 41 -1.28 -2.41 18.17
C CYS A 41 -0.32 -1.37 18.75
N GLY A 42 -0.41 -0.10 18.31
CA GLY A 42 0.46 1.00 18.75
C GLY A 42 1.71 1.22 17.90
N SER A 43 2.01 0.36 16.94
CA SER A 43 3.15 0.56 16.01
C SER A 43 2.80 1.59 14.92
N THR A 44 3.79 2.37 14.51
CA THR A 44 3.70 3.32 13.39
C THR A 44 4.49 2.86 12.16
N GLU A 45 5.05 1.65 12.20
CA GLU A 45 5.87 1.07 11.15
C GLU A 45 5.03 0.18 10.23
N PHE A 46 5.08 0.48 8.95
CA PHE A 46 4.32 -0.20 7.90
C PHE A 46 5.21 -0.55 6.71
N ARG A 47 4.92 -1.68 6.08
CA ARG A 47 5.52 -2.11 4.82
C ARG A 47 4.46 -2.22 3.73
N GLU A 48 4.82 -1.87 2.50
CA GLU A 48 3.93 -2.06 1.34
C GLU A 48 3.75 -3.56 1.05
N VAL A 49 2.50 -3.96 0.79
CA VAL A 49 2.19 -5.30 0.31
C VAL A 49 2.18 -5.25 -1.21
N ARG A 50 3.25 -5.75 -1.83
CA ARG A 50 3.32 -5.96 -3.28
C ARG A 50 2.84 -7.36 -3.61
N TYR A 51 1.80 -7.44 -4.41
CA TYR A 51 1.52 -8.68 -5.13
C TYR A 51 2.47 -8.72 -6.33
N PRO A 52 3.10 -9.87 -6.64
CA PRO A 52 3.78 -9.99 -7.92
C PRO A 52 2.74 -9.71 -9.00
N GLU A 53 3.00 -8.69 -9.80
CA GLU A 53 2.20 -8.26 -10.95
C GLU A 53 2.35 -9.26 -12.11
N THR A 54 2.00 -10.52 -11.85
CA THR A 54 1.99 -11.61 -12.83
C THR A 54 0.77 -12.49 -12.61
N ALA A 55 -0.29 -12.20 -13.36
CA ALA A 55 -0.80 -13.22 -14.25
C ALA A 55 -0.50 -12.72 -15.68
N PRO A 56 0.32 -13.41 -16.50
CA PRO A 56 0.32 -13.14 -17.93
C PRO A 56 -1.12 -13.28 -18.43
N GLN A 57 -1.63 -12.23 -19.08
CA GLN A 57 -2.85 -12.35 -19.87
C GLN A 57 -2.46 -13.10 -21.14
N GLU A 58 -2.64 -14.41 -21.14
CA GLU A 58 -2.50 -15.22 -22.35
C GLU A 58 -3.50 -14.68 -23.39
N GLU A 59 -2.99 -14.53 -24.61
CA GLU A 59 -3.60 -13.96 -25.79
C GLU A 59 -4.80 -14.80 -26.26
N GLU A 60 -5.97 -14.19 -26.46
CA GLU A 60 -7.01 -14.71 -27.36
C GLU A 60 -7.41 -13.58 -28.32
N ALA A 61 -6.75 -13.57 -29.48
CA ALA A 61 -7.20 -12.87 -30.68
C ALA A 61 -8.08 -13.84 -31.48
N ASP A 62 -9.32 -13.46 -31.77
CA ASP A 62 -10.16 -14.04 -32.82
C ASP A 62 -10.33 -13.02 -33.95
#